data_AF-A0A7K9IH58-F1
#
_entry.id   AF-A0A7K9IH58-F1
#
_cell.length_a   1.000
_cell.length_b   1.000
_cell.length_c   1.000
_cell.angle_alpha   90.00
_cell.angle_beta   90.00
_cell.angle_gamma   90.00
#
_symmetry.space_group_name_H-M   'P 1'
#
loop_
_entity.id
_entity.type
_entity.pdbx_description
1 polymer ?
#
loop_
_entity_poly.entity_id
_entity_poly.type
_entity_poly.pdbx_seq_one_letter_code
_entity_poly.pdbx_strand_id
1 'polypeptide(L)'
;EQLAATKAGRTQLRSRGSYLVLRELHAWEKDPEVLSACHKLIQVLIGDEPEAGMENLLEVTIPEELERRLRDADREEEEQRRKEREKEAEAS
;
A
#
# COMPACT_ATOMS: atom_id res chain seq x y z
N GLU A 1 -16.13 4.70 4.20
CA GLU A 1 -15.17 5.11 3.16
C GLU A 1 -13.74 4.89 3.66
N GLN A 2 -12.79 4.55 2.78
CA GLN A 2 -11.38 4.43 3.14
C GLN A 2 -10.74 5.82 3.17
N LEU A 3 -10.13 6.21 4.30
CA LEU A 3 -9.63 7.57 4.50
C LEU A 3 -8.59 7.98 3.43
N ALA A 4 -7.62 7.12 3.12
CA ALA A 4 -6.56 7.43 2.16
C ALA A 4 -7.02 7.37 0.69
N ALA A 5 -8.24 6.94 0.40
CA ALA A 5 -8.76 6.87 -0.96
C ALA A 5 -9.04 8.26 -1.54
N THR A 6 -9.43 9.22 -0.70
CA THR A 6 -9.72 10.59 -1.13
C THR A 6 -8.53 11.51 -0.93
N LYS A 7 -8.39 12.50 -1.81
CA LYS A 7 -7.42 13.59 -1.68
C LYS A 7 -7.49 14.30 -0.33
N ALA A 8 -8.70 14.58 0.15
CA ALA A 8 -8.91 15.24 1.43
C ALA A 8 -8.32 14.41 2.59
N GLY A 9 -8.57 13.10 2.58
CA GLY A 9 -8.02 12.22 3.60
C GLY A 9 -6.51 12.04 3.52
N ARG A 10 -5.93 11.90 2.31
CA ARG A 10 -4.46 11.91 2.13
C ARG A 10 -3.82 13.20 2.63
N THR A 11 -4.42 14.35 2.31
CA THR A 11 -3.96 15.66 2.77
C THR A 11 -3.93 15.74 4.30
N GLN A 12 -4.97 15.24 4.97
CA GLN A 12 -5.02 15.19 6.43
C GLN A 12 -3.96 14.26 7.04
N LEU A 13 -3.74 13.09 6.44
CA LEU A 13 -2.72 12.14 6.90
C LEU A 13 -1.31 12.73 6.75
N ARG A 14 -1.02 13.36 5.62
CA ARG A 14 0.27 14.02 5.35
C ARG A 14 0.52 15.17 6.34
N SER A 15 -0.47 16.04 6.58
CA SER A 15 -0.31 17.20 7.47
C SER A 15 -0.14 16.83 8.94
N ARG A 16 -0.61 15.65 9.36
CA ARG A 16 -0.48 15.14 10.73
C ARG A 16 0.78 14.31 10.97
N GLY A 17 1.67 14.20 9.98
CA GLY A 17 2.90 13.42 10.10
C GLY A 17 2.66 11.91 10.13
N SER A 18 1.50 11.41 9.68
CA SER A 18 1.17 9.98 9.71
C SER A 18 2.19 9.12 8.94
N TYR A 19 2.80 9.65 7.88
CA TYR A 19 3.88 8.98 7.16
C TYR A 19 5.07 8.61 8.06
N LEU A 20 5.49 9.51 8.97
CA LEU A 20 6.63 9.25 9.85
C LEU A 20 6.35 8.10 10.80
N VAL A 21 5.14 8.07 11.37
CA VAL A 21 4.68 7.00 12.25
C VAL A 21 4.59 5.67 11.50
N LEU A 22 4.01 5.66 10.31
CA LEU A 22 3.89 4.45 9.48
C LEU A 22 5.24 3.91 9.03
N ARG A 23 6.18 4.79 8.67
CA ARG A 23 7.55 4.39 8.29
C ARG A 23 8.28 3.74 9.46
N GLU A 24 8.13 4.30 10.66
CA GLU A 24 8.71 3.71 11.86
C GLU A 24 8.08 2.36 12.17
N LEU A 25 6.74 2.27 12.19
CA LEU A 25 6.03 1.00 12.37
C LEU A 25 6.50 -0.06 11.38
N HIS A 26 6.57 0.29 10.09
CA HIS A 26 7.06 -0.61 9.04
C HIS A 26 8.50 -1.11 9.28
N ALA A 27 9.37 -0.33 9.92
CA ALA A 27 10.75 -0.75 10.20
C ALA A 27 10.83 -1.82 11.30
N TRP A 28 9.90 -1.81 12.25
CA TRP A 28 9.92 -2.69 13.43
C TRP A 28 8.93 -3.85 13.35
N GLU A 29 7.89 -3.73 12.52
CA GLU A 29 6.84 -4.72 12.39
C GLU A 29 7.37 -6.06 11.86
N LYS A 30 6.76 -7.15 12.35
CA LYS A 30 7.09 -8.53 11.98
C LYS A 30 5.90 -9.25 11.37
N ASP A 31 4.68 -8.80 11.65
CA ASP A 31 3.50 -9.36 11.01
C ASP A 31 3.48 -9.01 9.50
N PRO A 32 3.49 -10.01 8.60
CA PRO A 32 3.53 -9.75 7.17
C PRO A 32 2.30 -9.02 6.62
N GLU A 33 1.13 -9.19 7.24
CA GLU A 33 -0.10 -8.52 6.81
C GLU A 33 -0.06 -7.05 7.20
N VAL A 34 0.41 -6.75 8.41
CA VAL A 34 0.60 -5.37 8.88
C VAL A 34 1.68 -4.66 8.05
N LEU A 35 2.79 -5.34 7.73
CA LEU A 35 3.83 -4.81 6.85
C LEU A 35 3.27 -4.46 5.47
N SER A 36 2.53 -5.37 4.83
CA SER A 36 1.93 -5.10 3.51
C SER A 36 0.94 -3.94 3.55
N ALA A 37 0.10 -3.86 4.60
CA ALA A 37 -0.81 -2.75 4.79
C ALA A 37 -0.06 -1.41 4.98
N CYS A 38 1.00 -1.40 5.78
CA CYS A 38 1.85 -0.22 5.99
C CYS A 38 2.52 0.20 4.67
N HIS A 39 3.09 -0.73 3.93
CA HIS A 39 3.73 -0.49 2.63
C HIS A 39 2.76 0.16 1.66
N LYS A 40 1.56 -0.42 1.47
CA LYS A 40 0.53 0.10 0.57
C LYS A 40 0.09 1.51 0.96
N LEU A 41 -0.12 1.77 2.25
CA LEU A 41 -0.50 3.09 2.73
C LEU A 41 0.63 4.10 2.56
N ILE A 42 1.89 3.72 2.82
CA ILE A 42 3.06 4.55 2.59
C ILE A 42 3.15 4.94 1.12
N GLN A 43 3.02 3.98 0.20
CA GLN A 43 3.03 4.24 -1.25
C GLN A 43 1.99 5.30 -1.64
N VAL A 44 0.76 5.18 -1.13
CA VAL A 44 -0.31 6.15 -1.37
C VAL A 44 0.04 7.54 -0.81
N LEU A 45 0.67 7.62 0.36
CA LEU A 45 1.00 8.89 1.00
C LEU A 45 2.20 9.59 0.36
N ILE A 46 3.18 8.86 -0.17
CA ILE A 46 4.36 9.45 -0.84
C ILE A 46 4.12 9.72 -2.32
N GLY A 47 3.13 9.07 -2.93
CA GLY A 47 2.79 9.26 -4.33
C GLY A 47 2.24 10.66 -4.62
N ASP A 48 2.43 11.10 -5.86
CA ASP A 48 1.88 12.36 -6.35
C ASP A 48 0.35 12.34 -6.34
N GLU A 49 -0.23 13.52 -6.17
CA GLU A 49 -1.67 13.67 -6.16
C GLU A 49 -2.21 13.63 -7.60
N PRO A 50 -3.24 12.81 -7.91
CA PRO A 50 -3.79 12.71 -9.25
C PRO A 50 -4.50 14.00 -9.70
N GLU A 51 -4.80 14.04 -10.99
CA GLU A 51 -5.46 15.17 -11.66
C GLU A 51 -6.86 15.45 -11.08
N ALA A 52 -7.35 16.68 -11.31
CA ALA A 52 -8.69 17.07 -10.90
C ALA A 52 -9.74 16.16 -11.55
N GLY A 53 -10.66 15.61 -10.75
CA GLY A 53 -11.63 14.61 -11.19
C GLY A 53 -11.22 13.16 -10.95
N MET A 54 -9.98 12.90 -10.51
CA MET A 54 -9.47 11.57 -10.13
C MET A 54 -9.10 11.48 -8.64
N GLU A 55 -9.76 12.29 -7.81
CA GLU A 55 -9.34 12.51 -6.42
C GLU A 55 -9.68 11.31 -5.50
N ASN A 56 -10.69 10.52 -5.87
CA ASN A 56 -11.04 9.27 -5.19
C ASN A 56 -10.45 8.08 -5.96
N LEU A 57 -9.40 7.46 -5.41
CA LEU A 57 -8.67 6.35 -6.01
C LEU A 57 -9.52 5.09 -6.23
N LEU A 58 -10.68 4.98 -5.56
CA LEU A 58 -11.61 3.86 -5.73
C LEU A 58 -12.60 4.05 -6.90
N GLU A 59 -12.69 5.27 -7.44
CA GLU A 59 -13.63 5.61 -8.52
C GLU A 59 -12.94 5.83 -9.87
N VAL A 60 -11.61 5.77 -9.91
CA VAL A 60 -10.84 6.03 -11.13
C VAL A 60 -10.83 4.80 -12.03
N THR A 61 -11.09 4.99 -13.31
CA THR A 61 -10.94 3.94 -14.31
C THR A 61 -9.46 3.65 -14.54
N ILE A 62 -9.04 2.41 -14.27
CA ILE A 62 -7.67 1.95 -14.50
C ILE A 62 -7.54 1.43 -15.95
N PRO A 63 -6.59 1.93 -16.75
CA PRO A 63 -6.31 1.36 -18.07
C PRO A 63 -5.92 -0.12 -17.99
N GLU A 64 -6.32 -0.93 -18.96
CA GLU A 64 -6.15 -2.40 -18.92
C GLU A 64 -4.67 -2.83 -18.76
N GLU A 65 -3.74 -2.14 -19.42
CA GLU A 65 -2.30 -2.41 -19.27
C GLU A 65 -1.82 -2.18 -17.83
N LEU A 66 -2.27 -1.09 -17.21
CA LEU A 66 -1.90 -0.77 -15.84
C LEU A 66 -2.55 -1.75 -14.86
N GLU A 67 -3.80 -2.13 -15.10
CA GLU A 67 -4.49 -3.14 -14.29
C GLU A 67 -3.76 -4.49 -14.32
N ARG A 68 -3.30 -4.93 -15.50
CA ARG A 68 -2.48 -6.15 -15.62
C ARG A 68 -1.19 -6.05 -14.81
N ARG A 69 -0.46 -4.94 -14.93
CA ARG A 69 0.78 -4.71 -14.19
C ARG A 69 0.58 -4.70 -12.67
N LEU A 70 -0.51 -4.10 -12.19
CA LEU A 70 -0.86 -4.10 -10.77
C LEU A 70 -1.16 -5.53 -10.29
N ARG A 71 -1.96 -6.30 -11.04
CA ARG A 71 -2.27 -7.70 -10.71
C ARG A 71 -1.02 -8.60 -10.73
N ASP A 72 -0.07 -8.35 -11.62
CA ASP A 72 1.19 -9.09 -11.67
C ASP A 72 2.04 -8.78 -10.43
N ALA A 73 2.17 -7.51 -10.07
CA ALA A 73 2.89 -7.09 -8.86
C ALA A 73 2.27 -7.68 -7.58
N ASP A 74 0.94 -7.68 -7.45
CA ASP A 74 0.24 -8.29 -6.32
C ASP A 74 0.51 -9.80 -6.23
N ARG A 75 0.53 -10.51 -7.36
CA ARG A 75 0.84 -11.96 -7.42
C ARG A 75 2.28 -12.26 -7.03
N GLU A 76 3.23 -11.46 -7.51
CA GLU A 76 4.65 -11.60 -7.13
C GLU A 76 4.83 -11.37 -5.62
N GLU A 77 4.17 -10.36 -5.05
CA GLU A 77 4.20 -10.09 -3.61
C GLU A 77 3.59 -11.26 -2.80
N GLU A 78 2.47 -11.84 -3.25
CA GLU A 78 1.86 -13.02 -2.64
C GLU A 78 2.77 -14.26 -2.68
N GLU A 79 3.39 -14.53 -3.82
CA GLU A 79 4.28 -15.68 -3.97
C GLU A 79 5.51 -15.56 -3.08
N GLN A 80 6.09 -14.36 -3.00
CA GLN A 80 7.23 -14.08 -2.13
C GLN A 80 6.86 -14.29 -0.66
N ARG A 81 5.72 -13.75 -0.20
CA ARG A 81 5.22 -13.98 1.17
C ARG A 81 4.99 -15.45 1.47
N ARG A 82 4.44 -16.21 0.51
CA ARG A 82 4.23 -17.64 0.67
C ARG A 82 5.56 -18.38 0.86
N LYS A 83 6.56 -18.08 0.03
CA LYS A 83 7.91 -18.66 0.15
C LYS A 83 8.58 -18.32 1.48
N GLU A 84 8.39 -17.10 1.98
CA GLU A 84 8.93 -16.69 3.29
C GLU A 84 8.28 -17.46 4.44
N ARG A 85 6.96 -17.62 4.42
CA ARG A 85 6.23 -18.44 5.42
C ARG A 85 6.63 -19.91 5.37
N GLU A 86 6.83 -20.47 4.17
CA GLU A 86 7.29 -21.85 4.00
C GLU A 86 8.70 -22.03 4.59
N LYS A 87 9.63 -21.10 4.33
CA LYS A 87 10.99 -21.11 4.91
C LYS A 87 10.99 -20.98 6.43
N GLU A 88 10.15 -20.10 7.00
CA GLU A 88 10.03 -19.94 8.45
C GLU A 88 9.49 -21.22 9.11
N ALA A 89 8.53 -21.89 8.48
CA ALA A 89 7.98 -23.16 8.98
C ALA A 89 8.99 -24.31 8.90
N GLU A 90 9.84 -24.35 7.86
CA GLU A 90 10.92 -25.34 7.73
C GLU A 90 12.09 -25.11 8.70
N ALA A 91 12.28 -23.86 9.14
CA ALA A 91 13.36 -23.47 10.05
C ALA A 91 13.00 -23.61 11.55
N SER A 92 11.74 -23.93 11.87
CA SER A 92 11.22 -24.04 13.24
C SER A 92 10.95 -25.48 13.67
#